data_AF-A0A151N9Q9-F1
#
_entry.id   AF-A0A151N9Q9-F1
#
_cell.length_a   1.000
_cell.length_b   1.000
_cell.length_c   1.000
_cell.angle_alpha   90.00
_cell.angle_beta   90.00
_cell.angle_gamma   90.00
#
_symmetry.space_group_name_H-M   'P 1'
#
loop_
_entity.id
_entity.type
_entity.pdbx_description
1 polymer ?
#
loop_
_entity_poly.entity_id
_entity_poly.type
_entity_poly.pdbx_seq_one_letter_code
_entity_poly.pdbx_strand_id
1 'polypeptide(L)'
;MTKDDDPEAYIEAFERHTLMTGLDQSYWASQLGALVVGKAQAAYRALSREDAWDYELVKQAILYRLEINLEHYRHLFRAKKGSDER
;
A
#
# COMPACT_ATOMS: atom_id res chain seq x y z
N MET A 1 3.21 3.07 12.85
CA MET A 1 2.34 4.15 12.37
C MET A 1 1.34 4.52 13.47
N THR A 2 1.29 5.79 13.87
CA THR A 2 0.20 6.34 14.68
C THR A 2 -0.88 6.93 13.76
N LYS A 3 -2.03 7.29 14.31
CA LYS A 3 -3.14 7.88 13.53
C LYS A 3 -2.86 9.30 13.01
N ASP A 4 -1.82 9.95 13.54
CA ASP A 4 -1.40 11.33 13.23
C ASP A 4 -0.14 11.37 12.35
N ASP A 5 0.48 10.22 12.04
CA ASP A 5 1.66 10.17 11.19
C ASP A 5 1.30 10.53 9.73
N ASP A 6 2.18 11.27 9.07
CA ASP A 6 2.09 11.47 7.62
C ASP A 6 2.31 10.13 6.89
N PRO A 7 1.32 9.65 6.10
CA PRO A 7 1.39 8.35 5.45
C PRO A 7 2.50 8.22 4.40
N GLU A 8 2.78 9.29 3.64
CA GLU A 8 3.83 9.28 2.62
C GLU A 8 5.20 9.19 3.28
N ALA A 9 5.45 10.01 4.30
CA ALA A 9 6.67 9.99 5.08
C ALA A 9 6.87 8.64 5.79
N TYR A 10 5.80 8.03 6.30
CA TYR A 10 5.87 6.70 6.89
C TYR A 10 6.26 5.63 5.87
N ILE A 11 5.63 5.62 4.70
CA ILE A 11 5.94 4.67 3.63
C ILE A 11 7.35 4.89 3.09
N GLU A 12 7.78 6.14 2.91
CA GLU A 12 9.15 6.46 2.49
C GLU A 12 10.18 5.97 3.52
N ALA A 13 9.92 6.17 4.82
CA ALA A 13 10.77 5.67 5.89
C ALA A 13 10.84 4.14 5.91
N PHE A 14 9.71 3.47 5.66
CA PHE A 14 9.65 2.02 5.51
C PHE A 14 10.51 1.55 4.33
N GLU A 15 10.39 2.16 3.15
CA GLU A 15 11.16 1.80 1.95
C GLU A 15 12.67 2.01 2.16
N ARG A 16 13.07 3.12 2.79
CA ARG A 16 14.47 3.35 3.14
C ARG A 16 14.98 2.28 4.11
N HIS A 17 14.17 1.89 5.09
CA HIS A 17 14.53 0.85 6.05
C HIS A 17 14.72 -0.50 5.37
N THR A 18 13.78 -0.95 4.55
CA THR A 18 13.85 -2.25 3.88
C THR A 18 15.03 -2.34 2.90
N LEU A 19 15.33 -1.26 2.18
CA LEU A 19 16.53 -1.16 1.34
C LEU A 19 17.82 -1.27 2.17
N MET A 20 17.89 -0.55 3.30
CA MET A 20 19.06 -0.58 4.18
C MET A 20 19.28 -1.96 4.80
N THR A 21 18.22 -2.69 5.14
CA THR A 21 18.32 -4.04 5.71
C THR A 21 18.48 -5.14 4.66
N GLY A 22 18.37 -4.81 3.37
CA GLY A 22 18.38 -5.79 2.28
C GLY A 22 17.18 -6.74 2.32
N LEU A 23 16.03 -6.28 2.81
CA LEU A 23 14.82 -7.10 2.84
C LEU A 23 14.35 -7.33 1.40
N ASP A 24 14.14 -8.59 1.03
CA ASP A 24 13.63 -8.94 -0.29
C ASP A 24 12.23 -8.34 -0.53
N GLN A 25 12.04 -7.77 -1.72
CA GLN A 25 10.84 -7.01 -2.08
C GLN A 25 9.55 -7.83 -1.98
N SER A 26 9.62 -9.15 -2.16
CA SER A 26 8.47 -10.05 -2.01
C SER A 26 7.86 -10.03 -0.59
N TYR A 27 8.64 -9.65 0.43
CA TYR A 27 8.15 -9.56 1.80
C TYR A 27 7.57 -8.19 2.14
N TRP A 28 7.87 -7.15 1.35
CA TRP A 28 7.52 -5.77 1.69
C TRP A 28 6.01 -5.59 1.90
N ALA A 29 5.19 -6.19 1.04
CA ALA A 29 3.74 -6.13 1.13
C ALA A 29 3.23 -6.68 2.47
N SER A 30 3.70 -7.87 2.85
CA SER A 30 3.32 -8.54 4.10
C SER A 30 3.81 -7.80 5.35
N GLN A 31 5.05 -7.28 5.31
CA GLN A 31 5.64 -6.49 6.38
C GLN A 31 4.90 -5.17 6.59
N LEU A 32 4.63 -4.44 5.50
CA LEU A 32 3.89 -3.19 5.57
C LEU A 32 2.47 -3.43 6.13
N GLY A 33 1.77 -4.45 5.64
CA GLY A 33 0.43 -4.83 6.12
C GLY A 33 0.36 -5.16 7.62
N ALA A 34 1.44 -5.73 8.18
CA ALA A 34 1.55 -6.02 9.60
C ALA A 34 1.84 -4.77 10.46
N LEU A 35 2.53 -3.77 9.90
CA LEU A 35 2.98 -2.58 10.63
C LEU A 35 1.98 -1.42 10.58
N VAL A 36 1.11 -1.37 9.57
CA VAL A 36 0.08 -0.34 9.47
C VAL A 36 -1.11 -0.62 10.39
N VAL A 37 -1.76 0.45 10.84
CA VAL A 37 -2.91 0.40 11.77
C VAL A 37 -4.06 1.28 11.29
N GLY A 38 -5.23 1.14 11.90
CA GLY A 38 -6.39 2.01 11.65
C GLY A 38 -6.87 1.97 10.19
N LYS A 39 -7.05 3.15 9.57
CA LYS A 39 -7.56 3.27 8.19
C LYS A 39 -6.65 2.58 7.16
N ALA A 40 -5.33 2.64 7.35
CA ALA A 40 -4.38 1.96 6.47
C ALA A 40 -4.49 0.44 6.56
N GLN A 41 -4.61 -0.10 7.77
CA GLN A 41 -4.83 -1.54 7.97
C GLN A 41 -6.16 -2.00 7.37
N ALA A 42 -7.21 -1.18 7.48
CA ALA A 42 -8.48 -1.47 6.83
C ALA A 42 -8.36 -1.50 5.30
N ALA A 43 -7.52 -0.63 4.70
CA ALA A 43 -7.23 -0.65 3.27
C ALA A 43 -6.51 -1.94 2.84
N TYR A 44 -5.45 -2.31 3.57
CA TYR A 44 -4.71 -3.55 3.32
C TYR A 44 -5.62 -4.78 3.39
N ARG A 45 -6.49 -4.87 4.41
CA ARG A 45 -7.43 -6.00 4.58
C ARG A 45 -8.55 -6.04 3.54
N ALA A 46 -8.79 -4.94 2.83
CA ALA A 46 -9.80 -4.87 1.77
C ALA A 46 -9.26 -5.35 0.41
N LEU A 47 -7.94 -5.53 0.27
CA LEU A 47 -7.33 -6.09 -0.93
C LEU A 47 -7.67 -7.57 -1.08
N SER A 48 -7.72 -8.03 -2.33
CA SER A 48 -7.76 -9.47 -2.62
C SER A 48 -6.48 -10.14 -2.09
N ARG A 49 -6.55 -11.46 -1.88
CA ARG A 49 -5.36 -12.22 -1.47
C ARG A 49 -4.22 -11.99 -2.45
N GLU A 50 -4.50 -11.97 -3.76
CA GLU A 50 -3.53 -11.80 -4.84
C GLU A 50 -2.91 -10.41 -4.83
N ASP A 51 -3.73 -9.35 -4.70
CA ASP A 51 -3.23 -7.98 -4.67
C ASP A 51 -2.40 -7.70 -3.41
N ALA A 52 -2.68 -8.39 -2.29
CA ALA A 52 -1.92 -8.25 -1.05
C ALA A 52 -0.48 -8.80 -1.10
N TRP A 53 -0.10 -9.52 -2.17
CA TRP A 53 1.29 -9.92 -2.43
C TRP A 53 2.09 -8.84 -3.15
N ASP A 54 1.43 -7.92 -3.83
CA ASP A 54 2.07 -6.86 -4.60
C ASP A 54 2.23 -5.63 -3.72
N TYR A 55 3.48 -5.30 -3.41
CA TYR A 55 3.81 -4.16 -2.57
C TYR A 55 3.29 -2.85 -3.14
N GLU A 56 3.38 -2.65 -4.45
CA GLU A 56 2.92 -1.42 -5.07
C GLU A 56 1.42 -1.27 -4.85
N LEU A 57 0.62 -2.30 -5.14
CA LEU A 57 -0.83 -2.28 -4.93
C LEU A 57 -1.21 -2.02 -3.47
N VAL A 58 -0.47 -2.61 -2.53
CA VAL A 58 -0.66 -2.36 -1.10
C VAL A 58 -0.42 -0.89 -0.75
N LYS A 59 0.72 -0.33 -1.20
CA LYS A 59 1.06 1.09 -1.04
C LYS A 59 -0.05 1.98 -1.63
N GLN A 60 -0.54 1.65 -2.83
CA GLN A 60 -1.60 2.40 -3.50
C GLN A 60 -2.89 2.41 -2.70
N ALA A 61 -3.34 1.23 -2.24
CA ALA A 61 -4.60 1.09 -1.52
C ALA A 61 -4.57 1.85 -0.19
N ILE A 62 -3.43 1.80 0.52
CA ILE A 62 -3.24 2.53 1.77
C ILE A 62 -3.31 4.03 1.53
N LEU A 63 -2.54 4.56 0.57
CA LEU A 63 -2.52 5.99 0.26
C LEU A 63 -3.89 6.50 -0.22
N TYR A 64 -4.56 5.72 -1.08
CA TYR A 64 -5.92 6.02 -1.53
C TYR A 64 -6.92 6.12 -0.37
N ARG A 65 -6.89 5.18 0.58
CA ARG A 65 -7.81 5.15 1.71
C ARG A 65 -7.56 6.28 2.72
N LEU A 66 -6.35 6.80 2.75
CA LEU A 66 -5.96 7.94 3.59
C LEU A 66 -6.22 9.29 2.90
N GLU A 67 -6.83 9.29 1.71
CA GLU A 67 -7.23 10.47 0.94
C GLU A 67 -6.04 11.31 0.46
N ILE A 68 -4.83 10.73 0.48
CA ILE A 68 -3.62 11.37 -0.03
C ILE A 68 -3.54 11.14 -1.53
N ASN A 69 -3.71 12.25 -2.26
CA ASN A 69 -3.66 12.33 -3.71
C ASN A 69 -4.73 11.48 -4.43
N LEU A 70 -5.97 11.97 -4.37
CA LEU A 70 -7.12 11.44 -5.11
C LEU A 70 -6.87 11.34 -6.63
N GLU A 71 -5.98 12.13 -7.22
CA GLU A 71 -5.79 12.16 -8.66
C GLU A 71 -4.81 11.09 -9.14
N HIS A 72 -3.65 10.95 -8.48
CA HIS A 72 -2.62 9.98 -8.90
C HIS A 72 -3.11 8.53 -8.82
N TYR A 73 -3.81 8.17 -7.74
CA TYR A 73 -4.26 6.78 -7.51
C TYR A 73 -5.59 6.41 -8.19
N ARG A 74 -6.45 7.38 -8.53
CA ARG A 74 -7.70 7.10 -9.29
C ARG A 74 -7.42 6.54 -10.68
N HIS A 75 -6.33 6.96 -11.33
CA HIS A 75 -5.98 6.46 -12.67
C HIS A 75 -5.47 5.01 -12.62
N LEU A 76 -4.66 4.67 -11.63
CA LEU A 76 -4.07 3.34 -11.48
C LEU A 76 -5.10 2.27 -11.10
N PHE A 77 -6.01 2.57 -10.17
CA PHE A 77 -7.03 1.62 -9.73
C PHE A 77 -8.15 1.40 -10.77
N ARG A 78 -8.43 2.40 -11.63
CA ARG A 78 -9.37 2.26 -12.76
C ARG A 78 -8.80 1.41 -13.89
N ALA A 79 -7.50 1.50 -14.15
CA ALA A 79 -6.86 0.70 -15.20
C ALA A 79 -6.93 -0.81 -14.89
N LYS A 80 -6.85 -1.21 -13.62
CA LYS A 80 -6.87 -2.62 -13.22
C LYS A 80 -8.27 -3.28 -13.26
N LYS A 81 -9.34 -2.49 -13.21
CA LYS A 81 -10.74 -2.98 -13.24
C LYS A 81 -11.27 -3.26 -14.65
N GLY A 82 -10.47 -3.02 -15.70
CA GLY A 82 -10.88 -3.19 -17.11
C GLY A 82 -10.43 -4.48 -17.79
N SER A 83 -9.79 -5.40 -17.06
CA SER A 83 -9.20 -6.62 -17.66
C SER A 83 -9.89 -7.94 -17.24
N ASP A 84 -10.99 -7.88 -16.49
CA ASP A 84 -11.86 -9.04 -16.20
C ASP A 84 -13.11 -9.05 -17.09
N GLU A 85 -12.91 -8.87 -18.40
CA GLU A 85 -13.96 -9.12 -19.39
C GLU A 85 -13.30 -9.53 -20.71
N ARG A 86 -12.90 -10.81 -20.81
CA ARG A 86 -12.71 -11.50 -22.10
C ARG A 86 -12.67 -13.01 -21.96
#